data_AF-A0A673H483-F1
#
_entry.id   AF-A0A673H483-F1
#
_cell.length_a   1.000
_cell.length_b   1.000
_cell.length_c   1.000
_cell.angle_alpha   90.00
_cell.angle_beta   90.00
_cell.angle_gamma   90.00
#
_symmetry.space_group_name_H-M   'P 1'
#
loop_
_entity.id
_entity.type
_entity.pdbx_description
1 polymer ?
#
loop_
_entity_poly.entity_id
_entity_poly.type
_entity_poly.pdbx_seq_one_letter_code
_entity_poly.pdbx_strand_id
1 'polypeptide(L)'
;ETKNKTVLEITEDFKRMHQKSRHSLQVFVNRSLTLENIKCYGFDMDYTLAVYKSPEYESLGFELLRDRLVSIGYPHELLGYTYDPTFPTRGLVYDTTYGNLLKIDSNGNILVCTHGFEYLKCGQVDEYYPNKFIQRDDTDRFYILNTLFNLSDTYLYACLVDFFTKSTRYKNCQKGFKHGDLFMSHRSMFQDVRDAMDHLHDTGTLKERTLKNLDKYVIKDPRLPVLLSHIKEVAKLFLATNSDFNYTEAIMKYLLDFPTGSKKPWRSYFDLVVVDTRKPMFFAGGTVLRQVDTDTGKLRIGTYTGELQHGTVYSGGSSDIVCDLLDVRGKDILYVGDHIFGDILKSKKRQGWKTFLVVPELVKELHVWANKASECMFEELKHLDIFLAELYRHLDSGSQECPDISAIQNRIKMVTYGMDLCYGKMGSLLRCGSTKTLFASQLLRYADIYSTSCLNLLNYPFSYLFRAPLVLLPHEAAVESQTKEQMAELSEHMLKTTNIKV
;
A
#
# COMPACT_ATOMS: atom_id res chain seq x y z
N GLU A 1 18.41 27.84 -28.12
CA GLU A 1 19.10 27.90 -26.82
C GLU A 1 18.12 27.68 -25.69
N THR A 2 17.98 26.43 -25.25
CA THR A 2 17.08 26.07 -24.15
C THR A 2 17.90 26.05 -22.87
N LYS A 3 17.74 27.09 -22.03
CA LYS A 3 18.45 27.21 -20.75
C LYS A 3 18.19 25.97 -19.87
N ASN A 4 19.26 25.36 -19.36
CA ASN A 4 19.20 24.33 -18.31
C ASN A 4 18.49 24.93 -17.09
N LYS A 5 17.25 24.51 -16.84
CA LYS A 5 16.55 24.86 -15.59
C LYS A 5 17.26 24.23 -14.40
N THR A 6 17.47 25.00 -13.34
CA THR A 6 18.07 24.54 -12.09
C THR A 6 17.09 23.62 -11.33
N VAL A 7 17.61 22.75 -10.45
CA VAL A 7 16.78 21.85 -9.62
C VAL A 7 15.77 22.64 -8.78
N LEU A 8 16.13 23.84 -8.33
CA LEU A 8 15.24 24.77 -7.65
C LEU A 8 14.09 25.20 -8.56
N GLU A 9 14.34 25.51 -9.83
CA GLU A 9 13.29 25.86 -10.80
C GLU A 9 12.40 24.66 -11.15
N ILE A 10 12.94 23.45 -11.30
CA ILE A 10 12.14 22.23 -11.54
C ILE A 10 11.26 21.92 -10.31
N THR A 11 11.82 22.07 -9.12
CA THR A 11 11.11 21.84 -7.85
C THR A 11 10.07 22.94 -7.60
N GLU A 12 10.37 24.19 -7.95
CA GLU A 12 9.42 25.30 -7.87
C GLU A 12 8.30 25.18 -8.91
N ASP A 13 8.59 24.80 -10.15
CA ASP A 13 7.58 24.56 -11.18
C ASP A 13 6.65 23.41 -10.76
N PHE A 14 7.20 22.34 -10.16
CA PHE A 14 6.40 21.26 -9.58
C PHE A 14 5.56 21.73 -8.37
N LYS A 15 6.16 22.50 -7.45
CA LYS A 15 5.44 23.11 -6.31
C LYS A 15 4.35 24.09 -6.76
N ARG A 16 4.53 24.79 -7.89
CA ARG A 16 3.53 25.67 -8.52
C ARG A 16 2.43 24.85 -9.19
N MET A 17 2.77 23.78 -9.91
CA MET A 17 1.80 22.85 -10.50
C MET A 17 0.99 22.10 -9.43
N HIS A 18 1.55 21.88 -8.23
CA HIS A 18 0.90 21.15 -7.12
C HIS A 18 0.59 22.04 -5.92
N GLN A 19 0.40 23.35 -6.16
CA GLN A 19 0.11 24.37 -5.14
C GLN A 19 -1.05 24.02 -4.19
N LYS A 20 -1.92 23.08 -4.58
CA LYS A 20 -3.10 22.65 -3.80
C LYS A 20 -2.82 21.59 -2.72
N SER A 21 -1.63 21.00 -2.60
CA SER A 21 -1.33 20.13 -1.45
C SER A 21 0.18 20.03 -1.15
N ARG A 22 0.70 20.97 -0.34
CA ARG A 22 2.06 20.86 0.24
C ARG A 22 2.27 19.54 1.00
N HIS A 23 1.19 18.95 1.53
CA HIS A 23 1.21 17.67 2.26
C HIS A 23 1.55 16.47 1.36
N SER A 24 1.23 16.53 0.07
CA SER A 24 1.55 15.46 -0.89
C SER A 24 3.06 15.29 -1.17
N LEU A 25 3.87 16.26 -0.75
CA LEU A 25 5.33 16.28 -0.94
C LEU A 25 6.12 15.87 0.32
N GLN A 26 5.42 15.53 1.41
CA GLN A 26 6.05 15.22 2.70
C GLN A 26 6.40 13.74 2.83
N VAL A 27 7.50 13.46 3.52
CA VAL A 27 7.80 12.13 4.06
C VAL A 27 7.25 12.06 5.48
N PHE A 28 6.32 11.14 5.72
CA PHE A 28 5.69 10.92 7.01
C PHE A 28 6.49 9.89 7.81
N VAL A 29 6.49 10.03 9.15
CA VAL A 29 7.43 9.34 10.04
C VAL A 29 6.68 8.55 11.11
N ASN A 30 6.87 7.23 11.12
CA ASN A 30 6.37 6.36 12.19
C ASN A 30 7.46 6.04 13.22
N ARG A 31 8.72 5.96 12.79
CA ARG A 31 9.89 5.75 13.65
C ARG A 31 11.03 6.67 13.23
N SER A 32 11.73 7.22 14.22
CA SER A 32 12.83 8.13 13.95
C SER A 32 13.93 7.46 13.12
N LEU A 33 14.44 8.19 12.14
CA LEU A 33 15.41 7.71 11.16
C LEU A 33 16.35 8.85 10.78
N THR A 34 17.65 8.64 10.99
CA THR A 34 18.71 9.57 10.57
C THR A 34 19.21 9.15 9.19
N LEU A 35 19.04 9.99 8.16
CA LEU A 35 19.48 9.67 6.81
C LEU A 35 21.01 9.54 6.71
N GLU A 36 21.77 10.27 7.51
CA GLU A 36 23.24 10.22 7.53
C GLU A 36 23.80 8.83 7.88
N ASN A 37 23.02 8.05 8.64
CA ASN A 37 23.38 6.69 9.03
C ASN A 37 23.10 5.66 7.94
N ILE A 38 22.31 6.01 6.92
CA ILE A 38 22.01 5.12 5.80
C ILE A 38 23.20 5.10 4.86
N LYS A 39 23.77 3.92 4.62
CA LYS A 39 24.91 3.70 3.72
C LYS A 39 24.50 3.06 2.40
N CYS A 40 23.28 2.53 2.34
CA CYS A 40 22.76 1.90 1.15
C CYS A 40 21.26 2.14 0.97
N TYR A 41 20.85 2.49 -0.24
CA TYR A 41 19.46 2.67 -0.62
C TYR A 41 19.07 1.60 -1.62
N GLY A 42 18.05 0.82 -1.27
CA GLY A 42 17.50 -0.21 -2.13
C GLY A 42 16.12 0.15 -2.62
N PHE A 43 15.82 -0.15 -3.87
CA PHE A 43 14.52 0.14 -4.48
C PHE A 43 13.89 -1.12 -5.06
N ASP A 44 12.58 -1.25 -4.91
CA ASP A 44 11.76 -1.98 -5.89
C ASP A 44 11.51 -1.12 -7.13
N MET A 45 11.11 -1.75 -8.23
CA MET A 45 10.79 -1.08 -9.49
C MET A 45 9.30 -0.75 -9.59
N ASP A 46 8.45 -1.77 -9.72
CA ASP A 46 7.03 -1.62 -10.01
C ASP A 46 6.30 -0.91 -8.87
N TYR A 47 5.44 0.07 -9.20
CA TYR A 47 4.73 0.95 -8.26
C TYR A 47 5.60 1.74 -7.26
N THR A 48 6.92 1.61 -7.34
CA THR A 48 7.89 2.31 -6.48
C THR A 48 8.70 3.34 -7.25
N LEU A 49 9.48 2.91 -8.25
CA LEU A 49 10.14 3.77 -9.23
C LEU A 49 9.25 3.98 -10.46
N ALA A 50 8.64 2.90 -10.94
CA ALA A 50 7.72 2.85 -12.07
C ALA A 50 6.28 2.90 -11.56
N VAL A 51 5.76 4.11 -11.33
CA VAL A 51 4.35 4.27 -10.93
C VAL A 51 3.47 4.19 -12.17
N TYR A 52 2.56 3.22 -12.20
CA TYR A 52 1.61 3.08 -13.30
C TYR A 52 0.45 4.06 -13.18
N LYS A 53 -0.06 4.54 -14.32
CA LYS A 53 -1.16 5.52 -14.40
C LYS A 53 -2.50 4.85 -14.11
N SER A 54 -3.25 5.46 -13.22
CA SER A 54 -4.60 5.04 -12.81
C SER A 54 -5.66 5.97 -13.41
N PRO A 55 -6.76 5.44 -13.97
CA PRO A 55 -7.19 4.04 -13.95
C PRO A 55 -6.76 3.21 -15.18
N GLU A 56 -5.94 3.76 -16.08
CA GLU A 56 -5.64 3.14 -17.38
C GLU A 56 -4.96 1.78 -17.25
N TYR A 57 -4.04 1.62 -16.30
CA TYR A 57 -3.29 0.38 -16.12
C TYR A 57 -4.16 -0.71 -15.48
N GLU A 58 -4.95 -0.37 -14.48
CA GLU A 58 -5.90 -1.28 -13.85
C GLU A 58 -6.99 -1.73 -14.83
N SER A 59 -7.47 -0.84 -15.70
CA SER A 59 -8.42 -1.18 -16.77
C SER A 59 -7.83 -2.18 -17.75
N LEU A 60 -6.56 -1.98 -18.17
CA LEU A 60 -5.86 -2.93 -19.04
C LEU A 60 -5.73 -4.31 -18.37
N GLY A 61 -5.31 -4.35 -17.11
CA GLY A 61 -5.22 -5.60 -16.35
C GLY A 61 -6.58 -6.30 -16.24
N PHE A 62 -7.63 -5.55 -15.93
CA PHE A 62 -8.99 -6.06 -15.83
C PHE A 62 -9.51 -6.64 -17.14
N GLU A 63 -9.35 -5.91 -18.26
CA GLU A 63 -9.79 -6.35 -19.59
C GLU A 63 -9.09 -7.66 -19.99
N LEU A 64 -7.77 -7.74 -19.81
CA LEU A 64 -7.00 -8.95 -20.13
C LEU A 64 -7.43 -10.15 -19.28
N LEU A 65 -7.67 -9.96 -17.96
CA LEU A 65 -8.15 -11.03 -17.08
C LEU A 65 -9.55 -11.50 -17.47
N ARG A 66 -10.48 -10.56 -17.65
CA ARG A 66 -11.86 -10.83 -18.08
C ARG A 66 -11.87 -11.64 -19.38
N ASP A 67 -11.11 -11.19 -20.38
CA ASP A 67 -11.04 -11.84 -21.69
C ASP A 67 -10.39 -13.22 -21.58
N ARG A 68 -9.39 -13.38 -20.70
CA ARG A 68 -8.77 -14.68 -20.40
C ARG A 68 -9.77 -15.64 -19.79
N LEU A 69 -10.54 -15.23 -18.78
CA LEU A 69 -11.59 -16.06 -18.18
C LEU A 69 -12.60 -16.53 -19.23
N VAL A 70 -13.06 -15.62 -20.09
CA VAL A 70 -13.99 -15.96 -21.17
C VAL A 70 -13.35 -16.97 -22.14
N SER A 71 -12.06 -16.81 -22.46
CA SER A 71 -11.35 -17.74 -23.35
C SER A 71 -11.23 -19.17 -22.80
N ILE A 72 -11.27 -19.36 -21.48
CA ILE A 72 -11.20 -20.68 -20.83
C ILE A 72 -12.58 -21.27 -20.51
N GLY A 73 -13.66 -20.60 -20.91
CA GLY A 73 -15.03 -21.12 -20.81
C GLY A 73 -15.96 -20.40 -19.85
N TYR A 74 -15.55 -19.28 -19.26
CA TYR A 74 -16.51 -18.44 -18.53
C TYR A 74 -17.53 -17.80 -19.48
N PRO A 75 -18.74 -17.45 -19.00
CA PRO A 75 -19.80 -16.94 -19.85
C PRO A 75 -19.45 -15.64 -20.59
N HIS A 76 -19.81 -15.56 -21.87
CA HIS A 76 -19.48 -14.41 -22.74
C HIS A 76 -20.08 -13.09 -22.26
N GLU A 77 -21.15 -13.11 -21.46
CA GLU A 77 -21.75 -11.92 -20.88
C GLU A 77 -20.76 -11.13 -20.00
N LEU A 78 -19.70 -11.79 -19.50
CA LEU A 78 -18.64 -11.12 -18.76
C LEU A 78 -17.94 -10.02 -19.58
N LEU A 79 -17.88 -10.15 -20.92
CA LEU A 79 -17.29 -9.14 -21.81
C LEU A 79 -18.00 -7.77 -21.72
N GLY A 80 -19.23 -7.72 -21.18
CA GLY A 80 -19.96 -6.49 -20.95
C GLY A 80 -19.47 -5.67 -19.74
N TYR A 81 -18.65 -6.25 -18.85
CA TYR A 81 -18.10 -5.50 -17.72
C TYR A 81 -16.93 -4.61 -18.14
N THR A 82 -16.91 -3.39 -17.61
CA THR A 82 -15.80 -2.44 -17.69
C THR A 82 -15.29 -2.13 -16.30
N TYR A 83 -13.98 -1.83 -16.19
CA TYR A 83 -13.35 -1.54 -14.91
C TYR A 83 -13.92 -0.26 -14.29
N ASP A 84 -14.36 -0.34 -13.02
CA ASP A 84 -14.83 0.81 -12.24
C ASP A 84 -13.82 1.12 -11.11
N PRO A 85 -12.98 2.17 -11.24
CA PRO A 85 -11.99 2.52 -10.24
C PRO A 85 -12.60 3.06 -8.94
N THR A 86 -13.91 3.32 -8.89
CA THR A 86 -14.58 3.79 -7.66
C THR A 86 -14.89 2.65 -6.70
N PHE A 87 -14.83 1.39 -7.16
CA PHE A 87 -15.15 0.23 -6.33
C PHE A 87 -13.99 -0.24 -5.45
N PRO A 88 -12.85 -0.72 -6.00
CA PRO A 88 -11.85 -1.41 -5.21
C PRO A 88 -11.03 -0.43 -4.35
N THR A 89 -10.75 -0.86 -3.12
CA THR A 89 -9.72 -0.25 -2.26
C THR A 89 -8.67 -1.33 -2.00
N ARG A 90 -7.38 -0.98 -1.99
CA ARG A 90 -6.31 -1.94 -1.72
C ARG A 90 -6.37 -2.47 -0.28
N GLY A 91 -5.89 -3.69 -0.06
CA GLY A 91 -5.82 -4.32 1.26
C GLY A 91 -7.11 -5.01 1.72
N LEU A 92 -8.10 -5.17 0.83
CA LEU A 92 -9.26 -6.00 1.08
C LEU A 92 -8.88 -7.48 1.18
N VAL A 93 -9.74 -8.25 1.83
CA VAL A 93 -9.59 -9.70 2.01
C VAL A 93 -10.70 -10.41 1.26
N TYR A 94 -10.34 -11.33 0.37
CA TYR A 94 -11.29 -12.21 -0.28
C TYR A 94 -11.48 -13.49 0.56
N ASP A 95 -12.73 -13.79 0.93
CA ASP A 95 -13.08 -15.07 1.56
C ASP A 95 -13.43 -16.11 0.49
N THR A 96 -12.52 -17.05 0.25
CA THR A 96 -12.71 -18.13 -0.73
C THR A 96 -13.82 -19.12 -0.37
N THR A 97 -14.33 -19.11 0.86
CA THR A 97 -15.43 -19.97 1.28
C THR A 97 -16.78 -19.38 0.89
N TYR A 98 -16.97 -18.08 1.08
CA TYR A 98 -18.27 -17.41 0.92
C TYR A 98 -18.33 -16.37 -0.22
N GLY A 99 -17.22 -16.13 -0.91
CA GLY A 99 -17.18 -15.21 -2.06
C GLY A 99 -17.36 -13.74 -1.66
N ASN A 100 -17.06 -13.39 -0.40
CA ASN A 100 -17.22 -12.04 0.12
C ASN A 100 -15.90 -11.26 0.05
N LEU A 101 -15.98 -9.96 -0.23
CA LEU A 101 -14.87 -9.02 -0.02
C LEU A 101 -15.04 -8.36 1.35
N LEU A 102 -13.97 -8.41 2.14
CA LEU A 102 -13.94 -7.94 3.51
C LEU A 102 -12.91 -6.83 3.67
N LYS A 103 -13.33 -5.74 4.31
CA LYS A 103 -12.42 -4.75 4.89
C LYS A 103 -12.32 -5.04 6.37
N ILE A 104 -11.11 -5.20 6.89
CA ILE A 104 -10.89 -5.60 8.28
C ILE A 104 -9.94 -4.66 9.02
N ASP A 105 -10.03 -4.66 10.35
CA ASP A 105 -9.03 -4.05 11.23
C ASP A 105 -7.83 -4.98 11.48
N SER A 106 -6.90 -4.56 12.33
CA SER A 106 -5.70 -5.34 12.66
C SER A 106 -5.95 -6.65 13.42
N ASN A 107 -7.08 -6.73 14.12
CA ASN A 107 -7.48 -7.88 14.91
C ASN A 107 -8.28 -8.87 14.07
N GLY A 108 -8.73 -8.51 12.87
CA GLY A 108 -9.56 -9.35 12.02
C GLY A 108 -11.05 -9.08 12.17
N ASN A 109 -11.44 -8.00 12.86
CA ASN A 109 -12.83 -7.57 12.93
C ASN A 109 -13.26 -7.00 11.59
N ILE A 110 -14.47 -7.34 11.16
CA ILE A 110 -15.04 -6.93 9.87
C ILE A 110 -15.59 -5.51 9.99
N LEU A 111 -15.06 -4.61 9.16
CA LEU A 111 -15.47 -3.21 9.05
C LEU A 111 -16.48 -3.02 7.91
N VAL A 112 -16.25 -3.69 6.77
CA VAL A 112 -17.12 -3.69 5.60
C VAL A 112 -17.15 -5.10 5.02
N CYS A 113 -18.32 -5.55 4.58
CA CYS A 113 -18.49 -6.83 3.90
C CYS A 113 -19.38 -6.63 2.66
N THR A 114 -18.91 -7.06 1.50
CA THR A 114 -19.72 -7.09 0.27
C THR A 114 -19.81 -8.49 -0.30
N HIS A 115 -20.96 -8.82 -0.87
CA HIS A 115 -21.18 -10.02 -1.69
C HIS A 115 -21.49 -9.57 -3.13
N GLY A 116 -20.50 -9.70 -4.02
CA GLY A 116 -20.52 -8.97 -5.29
C GLY A 116 -20.51 -7.46 -5.03
N PHE A 117 -21.48 -6.74 -5.59
CA PHE A 117 -21.66 -5.30 -5.35
C PHE A 117 -22.66 -4.98 -4.23
N GLU A 118 -23.25 -5.97 -3.57
CA GLU A 118 -24.18 -5.75 -2.46
C GLU A 118 -23.42 -5.59 -1.14
N TYR A 119 -23.71 -4.52 -0.40
CA TYR A 119 -23.21 -4.32 0.95
C TYR A 119 -24.06 -5.08 1.95
N LEU A 120 -23.43 -6.01 2.68
CA LEU A 120 -24.14 -6.78 3.68
C LEU A 120 -24.35 -5.94 4.94
N LYS A 121 -25.60 -5.87 5.40
CA LYS A 121 -25.95 -5.24 6.68
C LYS A 121 -25.52 -6.12 7.84
N CYS A 122 -25.41 -5.53 9.03
CA CYS A 122 -24.99 -6.20 10.26
C CYS A 122 -25.60 -7.60 10.47
N GLY A 123 -26.93 -7.74 10.38
CA GLY A 123 -27.57 -9.04 10.57
C GLY A 123 -27.24 -10.08 9.49
N GLN A 124 -27.00 -9.65 8.25
CA GLN A 124 -26.58 -10.54 7.16
C GLN A 124 -25.11 -10.96 7.34
N VAL A 125 -24.25 -10.06 7.84
CA VAL A 125 -22.86 -10.40 8.15
C VAL A 125 -22.78 -11.49 9.22
N ASP A 126 -23.67 -11.46 10.21
CA ASP A 126 -23.72 -12.44 11.30
C ASP A 126 -24.01 -13.88 10.81
N GLU A 127 -24.72 -14.03 9.68
CA GLU A 127 -24.99 -15.33 9.05
C GLU A 127 -23.72 -15.99 8.49
N TYR A 128 -22.76 -15.19 8.01
CA TYR A 128 -21.48 -15.67 7.49
C TYR A 128 -20.39 -15.69 8.57
N TYR A 129 -20.41 -14.69 9.46
CA TYR A 129 -19.38 -14.44 10.47
C TYR A 129 -20.04 -14.11 11.81
N PRO A 130 -20.46 -15.11 12.60
CA PRO A 130 -21.23 -14.90 13.83
C PRO A 130 -20.56 -13.99 14.87
N ASN A 131 -19.22 -13.92 14.87
CA ASN A 131 -18.45 -13.05 15.76
C ASN A 131 -17.91 -11.79 15.04
N LYS A 132 -18.40 -11.48 13.82
CA LYS A 132 -17.91 -10.39 12.93
C LYS A 132 -16.39 -10.35 12.82
N PHE A 133 -15.78 -11.52 12.78
CA PHE A 133 -14.35 -11.72 12.92
C PHE A 133 -13.86 -12.80 11.97
N ILE A 134 -12.66 -12.62 11.45
CA ILE A 134 -11.94 -13.64 10.68
C ILE A 134 -10.56 -13.93 11.28
N GLN A 135 -10.15 -15.19 11.18
CA GLN A 135 -8.78 -15.61 11.45
C GLN A 135 -7.92 -15.30 10.24
N ARG A 136 -7.45 -14.05 10.09
CA ARG A 136 -6.69 -13.61 8.91
C ARG A 136 -5.39 -14.39 8.63
N ASP A 137 -4.90 -15.16 9.60
CA ASP A 137 -3.72 -16.02 9.44
C ASP A 137 -4.08 -17.40 8.86
N ASP A 138 -5.37 -17.73 8.70
CA ASP A 138 -5.87 -18.83 7.85
C ASP A 138 -5.75 -18.43 6.37
N THR A 139 -4.52 -18.52 5.86
CA THR A 139 -4.18 -18.16 4.48
C THR A 139 -4.73 -19.13 3.44
N ASP A 140 -5.19 -20.31 3.86
CA ASP A 140 -5.86 -21.23 2.96
C ASP A 140 -7.24 -20.70 2.59
N ARG A 141 -7.94 -20.05 3.53
CA ARG A 141 -9.25 -19.45 3.29
C ARG A 141 -9.20 -18.00 2.81
N PHE A 142 -8.40 -17.16 3.48
CA PHE A 142 -8.46 -15.71 3.30
C PHE A 142 -7.27 -15.21 2.50
N TYR A 143 -7.55 -14.52 1.41
CA TYR A 143 -6.51 -13.92 0.56
C TYR A 143 -6.51 -12.40 0.69
N ILE A 144 -5.38 -11.82 1.10
CA ILE A 144 -5.24 -10.37 1.28
C ILE A 144 -4.67 -9.74 0.00
N LEU A 145 -5.44 -8.82 -0.60
CA LEU A 145 -5.18 -8.15 -1.86
C LEU A 145 -4.30 -6.90 -1.62
N ASN A 146 -3.01 -7.12 -1.34
CA ASN A 146 -2.10 -6.10 -0.75
C ASN A 146 -1.46 -5.12 -1.74
N THR A 147 -1.42 -5.43 -3.04
CA THR A 147 -0.69 -4.62 -4.04
C THR A 147 -1.66 -3.87 -4.96
N LEU A 148 -1.17 -2.82 -5.62
CA LEU A 148 -1.97 -2.10 -6.62
C LEU A 148 -2.31 -2.97 -7.84
N PHE A 149 -1.49 -3.98 -8.15
CA PHE A 149 -1.82 -5.00 -9.16
C PHE A 149 -3.11 -5.76 -8.83
N ASN A 150 -3.47 -5.91 -7.54
CA ASN A 150 -4.67 -6.62 -7.15
C ASN A 150 -5.97 -5.80 -7.31
N LEU A 151 -5.91 -4.52 -7.69
CA LEU A 151 -7.13 -3.72 -7.87
C LEU A 151 -8.03 -4.27 -8.99
N SER A 152 -7.42 -4.69 -10.10
CA SER A 152 -8.13 -5.36 -11.20
C SER A 152 -8.79 -6.67 -10.72
N ASP A 153 -8.04 -7.52 -10.01
CA ASP A 153 -8.54 -8.78 -9.43
C ASP A 153 -9.72 -8.52 -8.49
N THR A 154 -9.56 -7.54 -7.58
CA THR A 154 -10.54 -7.17 -6.56
C THR A 154 -11.88 -6.84 -7.20
N TYR A 155 -11.87 -6.00 -8.24
CA TYR A 155 -13.08 -5.62 -8.94
C TYR A 155 -13.66 -6.81 -9.74
N LEU A 156 -12.81 -7.61 -10.40
CA LEU A 156 -13.26 -8.80 -11.13
C LEU A 156 -13.93 -9.83 -10.23
N TYR A 157 -13.44 -10.06 -9.02
CA TYR A 157 -14.12 -10.93 -8.05
C TYR A 157 -15.52 -10.45 -7.72
N ALA A 158 -15.70 -9.13 -7.51
CA ALA A 158 -17.01 -8.55 -7.28
C ALA A 158 -17.92 -8.69 -8.51
N CYS A 159 -17.41 -8.44 -9.72
CA CYS A 159 -18.15 -8.67 -10.97
C CYS A 159 -18.62 -10.11 -11.10
N LEU A 160 -17.75 -11.09 -10.86
CA LEU A 160 -18.09 -12.51 -11.00
C LEU A 160 -19.18 -12.90 -10.01
N VAL A 161 -19.00 -12.58 -8.71
CA VAL A 161 -20.01 -12.89 -7.69
C VAL A 161 -21.33 -12.21 -8.01
N ASP A 162 -21.32 -10.93 -8.39
CA ASP A 162 -22.54 -10.19 -8.77
C ASP A 162 -23.25 -10.82 -9.98
N PHE A 163 -22.48 -11.18 -11.02
CA PHE A 163 -22.98 -11.80 -12.23
C PHE A 163 -23.68 -13.13 -11.95
N PHE A 164 -23.01 -14.05 -11.25
CA PHE A 164 -23.57 -15.36 -10.98
C PHE A 164 -24.74 -15.28 -10.00
N THR A 165 -24.67 -14.39 -9.00
CA THR A 165 -25.77 -14.18 -8.04
C THR A 165 -27.06 -13.68 -8.70
N LYS A 166 -26.95 -12.79 -9.70
CA LYS A 166 -28.10 -12.22 -10.42
C LYS A 166 -28.58 -13.06 -11.60
N SER A 167 -27.77 -14.00 -12.06
CA SER A 167 -28.12 -14.82 -13.22
C SER A 167 -29.14 -15.89 -12.87
N THR A 168 -30.29 -15.89 -13.55
CA THR A 168 -31.34 -16.90 -13.37
C THR A 168 -30.92 -18.32 -13.81
N ARG A 169 -29.80 -18.45 -14.52
CA ARG A 169 -29.24 -19.75 -14.94
C ARG A 169 -28.61 -20.52 -13.79
N TYR A 170 -28.16 -19.84 -12.74
CA TYR A 170 -27.40 -20.42 -11.65
C TYR A 170 -28.22 -20.43 -10.37
N LYS A 171 -28.17 -21.53 -9.64
CA LYS A 171 -28.72 -21.63 -8.29
C LYS A 171 -27.67 -21.17 -7.29
N ASN A 172 -27.97 -20.10 -6.56
CA ASN A 172 -27.13 -19.61 -5.48
C ASN A 172 -27.04 -20.64 -4.35
N CYS A 173 -25.81 -20.96 -3.94
CA CYS A 173 -25.49 -21.82 -2.81
C CYS A 173 -24.55 -21.04 -1.88
N GLN A 174 -24.53 -21.36 -0.59
CA GLN A 174 -23.73 -20.60 0.38
C GLN A 174 -22.23 -20.55 0.05
N LYS A 175 -21.70 -21.57 -0.65
CA LYS A 175 -20.27 -21.70 -0.98
C LYS A 175 -19.97 -21.59 -2.48
N GLY A 176 -20.93 -21.15 -3.29
CA GLY A 176 -20.75 -21.02 -4.73
C GLY A 176 -22.06 -21.09 -5.52
N PHE A 177 -21.95 -21.50 -6.78
CA PHE A 177 -23.05 -21.49 -7.74
C PHE A 177 -23.22 -22.87 -8.38
N LYS A 178 -24.48 -23.30 -8.56
CA LYS A 178 -24.79 -24.58 -9.23
C LYS A 178 -25.56 -24.35 -10.53
N HIS A 179 -25.14 -25.02 -11.60
CA HIS A 179 -25.84 -25.04 -12.89
C HIS A 179 -25.91 -26.47 -13.42
N GLY A 180 -27.10 -27.07 -13.43
CA GLY A 180 -27.26 -28.50 -13.73
C GLY A 180 -26.43 -29.37 -12.77
N ASP A 181 -25.56 -30.21 -13.31
CA ASP A 181 -24.65 -31.08 -12.54
C ASP A 181 -23.30 -30.43 -12.21
N LEU A 182 -23.09 -29.17 -12.62
CA LEU A 182 -21.84 -28.44 -12.38
C LEU A 182 -21.97 -27.56 -11.13
N PHE A 183 -21.04 -27.70 -10.20
CA PHE A 183 -20.90 -26.82 -9.03
C PHE A 183 -19.58 -26.06 -9.10
N MET A 184 -19.66 -24.74 -9.10
CA MET A 184 -18.52 -23.85 -9.07
C MET A 184 -18.44 -23.18 -7.70
N SER A 185 -17.43 -23.55 -6.91
CA SER A 185 -17.20 -22.94 -5.60
C SER A 185 -16.59 -21.54 -5.74
N HIS A 186 -16.75 -20.68 -4.73
CA HIS A 186 -16.04 -19.40 -4.70
C HIS A 186 -14.51 -19.59 -4.69
N ARG A 187 -14.02 -20.67 -4.07
CA ARG A 187 -12.60 -21.03 -4.05
C ARG A 187 -12.07 -21.39 -5.44
N SER A 188 -12.78 -22.23 -6.19
CA SER A 188 -12.36 -22.59 -7.54
C SER A 188 -12.39 -21.37 -8.46
N MET A 189 -13.44 -20.56 -8.36
CA MET A 189 -13.52 -19.29 -9.10
C MET A 189 -12.39 -18.32 -8.73
N PHE A 190 -12.00 -18.26 -7.46
CA PHE A 190 -10.82 -17.50 -7.03
C PHE A 190 -9.54 -18.03 -7.69
N GLN A 191 -9.36 -19.35 -7.68
CA GLN A 191 -8.20 -19.99 -8.29
C GLN A 191 -8.14 -19.72 -9.80
N ASP A 192 -9.27 -19.78 -10.51
CA ASP A 192 -9.33 -19.51 -11.95
C ASP A 192 -8.87 -18.08 -12.30
N VAL A 193 -9.20 -17.09 -11.46
CA VAL A 193 -8.70 -15.70 -11.63
C VAL A 193 -7.20 -15.60 -11.36
N ARG A 194 -6.71 -16.28 -10.31
CA ARG A 194 -5.28 -16.33 -10.00
C ARG A 194 -4.49 -16.99 -11.13
N ASP A 195 -4.97 -18.12 -11.64
CA ASP A 195 -4.37 -18.85 -12.75
C ASP A 195 -4.42 -18.03 -14.06
N ALA A 196 -5.50 -17.27 -14.28
CA ALA A 196 -5.58 -16.32 -15.40
C ALA A 196 -4.53 -15.22 -15.29
N MET A 197 -4.32 -14.66 -14.09
CA MET A 197 -3.26 -13.65 -13.86
C MET A 197 -1.87 -14.23 -14.06
N ASP A 198 -1.61 -15.42 -13.49
CA ASP A 198 -0.33 -16.11 -13.64
C ASP A 198 -0.05 -16.41 -15.13
N HIS A 199 -1.07 -16.82 -15.89
CA HIS A 199 -0.96 -16.99 -17.34
C HIS A 199 -0.62 -15.69 -18.08
N LEU A 200 -1.22 -14.55 -17.71
CA LEU A 200 -0.89 -13.24 -18.32
C LEU A 200 0.55 -12.81 -18.01
N HIS A 201 1.05 -13.14 -16.81
CA HIS A 201 2.44 -12.91 -16.44
C HIS A 201 3.40 -13.84 -17.19
N ASP A 202 3.11 -15.14 -17.25
CA ASP A 202 3.94 -16.16 -17.89
C ASP A 202 4.04 -15.97 -19.40
N THR A 203 2.93 -15.60 -20.05
CA THR A 203 2.92 -15.25 -21.48
C THR A 203 3.52 -13.87 -21.76
N GLY A 204 3.70 -13.04 -20.74
CA GLY A 204 4.18 -11.66 -20.88
C GLY A 204 3.17 -10.71 -21.53
N THR A 205 1.92 -11.11 -21.73
CA THR A 205 0.92 -10.33 -22.48
C THR A 205 0.69 -8.94 -21.88
N LEU A 206 0.54 -8.84 -20.56
CA LEU A 206 0.35 -7.56 -19.86
C LEU A 206 1.57 -6.63 -20.06
N LYS A 207 2.78 -7.19 -19.90
CA LYS A 207 4.05 -6.48 -20.09
C LYS A 207 4.19 -5.99 -21.51
N GLU A 208 3.96 -6.85 -22.50
CA GLU A 208 4.03 -6.49 -23.93
C GLU A 208 3.09 -5.33 -24.28
N ARG A 209 1.84 -5.38 -23.81
CA ARG A 209 0.84 -4.31 -24.02
C ARG A 209 1.27 -3.00 -23.36
N THR A 210 1.91 -3.08 -22.20
CA THR A 210 2.43 -1.92 -21.48
C THR A 210 3.59 -1.28 -22.23
N LEU A 211 4.57 -2.07 -22.68
CA LEU A 211 5.74 -1.60 -23.41
C LEU A 211 5.38 -0.96 -24.77
N LYS A 212 4.29 -1.41 -25.41
CA LYS A 212 3.77 -0.81 -26.65
C LYS A 212 3.31 0.64 -26.49
N ASN A 213 2.97 1.09 -25.27
CA ASN A 213 2.52 2.46 -25.03
C ASN A 213 2.87 2.94 -23.61
N LEU A 214 4.17 3.08 -23.34
CA LEU A 214 4.67 3.49 -22.03
C LEU A 214 4.14 4.85 -21.58
N ASP A 215 3.97 5.80 -22.49
CA ASP A 215 3.42 7.13 -22.17
C ASP A 215 1.97 7.06 -21.68
N LYS A 216 1.19 6.07 -22.10
CA LYS A 216 -0.17 5.87 -21.58
C LYS A 216 -0.18 5.23 -20.19
N TYR A 217 0.80 4.40 -19.87
CA TYR A 217 0.71 3.50 -18.72
C TYR A 217 1.68 3.82 -17.58
N VAL A 218 2.79 4.52 -17.82
CA VAL A 218 3.84 4.74 -16.82
C VAL A 218 4.05 6.24 -16.60
N ILE A 219 4.08 6.66 -15.34
CA ILE A 219 4.43 8.04 -14.97
C ILE A 219 5.93 8.22 -15.13
N LYS A 220 6.33 9.22 -15.92
CA LYS A 220 7.73 9.60 -16.14
C LYS A 220 8.01 10.93 -15.46
N ASP A 221 8.92 10.94 -14.49
CA ASP A 221 9.24 12.12 -13.67
C ASP A 221 10.73 12.51 -13.81
N PRO A 222 11.06 13.73 -14.29
CA PRO A 222 12.44 14.17 -14.49
C PRO A 222 13.26 14.30 -13.20
N ARG A 223 12.62 14.26 -12.03
CA ARG A 223 13.29 14.30 -10.73
C ARG A 223 13.93 12.97 -10.34
N LEU A 224 13.48 11.86 -10.92
CA LEU A 224 14.02 10.53 -10.62
C LEU A 224 15.54 10.42 -10.87
N PRO A 225 16.08 10.74 -12.06
CA PRO A 225 17.53 10.68 -12.29
C PRO A 225 18.32 11.61 -11.36
N VAL A 226 17.73 12.72 -10.92
CA VAL A 226 18.34 13.64 -9.95
C VAL A 226 18.47 12.97 -8.59
N LEU A 227 17.39 12.38 -8.07
CA LEU A 227 17.40 11.67 -6.79
C LEU A 227 18.44 10.56 -6.78
N LEU A 228 18.43 9.70 -7.80
CA LEU A 228 19.34 8.56 -7.87
C LEU A 228 20.81 9.02 -7.93
N SER A 229 21.10 10.12 -8.65
CA SER A 229 22.45 10.67 -8.72
C SER A 229 22.90 11.24 -7.36
N HIS A 230 22.05 12.01 -6.68
CA HIS A 230 22.38 12.56 -5.37
C HIS A 230 22.58 11.48 -4.31
N ILE A 231 21.79 10.39 -4.34
CA ILE A 231 22.00 9.25 -3.44
C ILE A 231 23.38 8.63 -3.70
N LYS A 232 23.72 8.42 -4.98
CA LYS A 232 24.98 7.80 -5.37
C LYS A 232 26.23 8.59 -4.95
N GLU A 233 26.09 9.90 -4.74
CA GLU A 233 27.18 10.74 -4.21
C GLU A 233 27.48 10.46 -2.73
N VAL A 234 26.52 9.94 -1.96
CA VAL A 234 26.64 9.79 -0.50
C VAL A 234 26.52 8.35 0.00
N ALA A 235 25.96 7.44 -0.80
CA ALA A 235 25.64 6.06 -0.41
C ALA A 235 25.61 5.11 -1.63
N LYS A 236 25.67 3.79 -1.35
CA LYS A 236 25.47 2.76 -2.38
C LYS A 236 24.00 2.68 -2.79
N LEU A 237 23.73 2.35 -4.05
CA LEU A 237 22.38 2.21 -4.59
C LEU A 237 22.17 0.81 -5.17
N PHE A 238 21.04 0.15 -4.86
CA PHE A 238 20.67 -1.10 -5.51
C PHE A 238 19.21 -1.16 -5.95
N LEU A 239 18.97 -1.95 -6.99
CA LEU A 239 17.65 -2.34 -7.45
C LEU A 239 17.42 -3.82 -7.12
N ALA A 240 16.30 -4.14 -6.47
CA ALA A 240 15.89 -5.52 -6.18
C ALA A 240 14.41 -5.68 -6.52
N THR A 241 14.11 -6.25 -7.68
CA THR A 241 12.75 -6.32 -8.24
C THR A 241 12.31 -7.74 -8.56
N ASN A 242 10.99 -7.99 -8.50
CA ASN A 242 10.40 -9.26 -8.91
C ASN A 242 10.29 -9.41 -10.43
N SER A 243 10.36 -8.29 -11.16
CA SER A 243 10.32 -8.28 -12.62
C SER A 243 11.57 -8.93 -13.23
N ASP A 244 11.40 -9.50 -14.44
CA ASP A 244 12.49 -10.05 -15.24
C ASP A 244 13.34 -8.94 -15.88
N PHE A 245 14.54 -9.30 -16.33
CA PHE A 245 15.48 -8.34 -16.88
C PHE A 245 14.97 -7.58 -18.10
N ASN A 246 14.31 -8.23 -19.06
CA ASN A 246 13.89 -7.57 -20.30
C ASN A 246 12.86 -6.49 -20.02
N TYR A 247 11.90 -6.79 -19.15
CA TYR A 247 10.91 -5.81 -18.72
C TYR A 247 11.55 -4.68 -17.91
N THR A 248 12.40 -5.02 -16.93
CA THR A 248 13.12 -4.03 -16.13
C THR A 248 13.98 -3.12 -16.98
N GLU A 249 14.69 -3.65 -17.98
CA GLU A 249 15.52 -2.85 -18.86
C GLU A 249 14.68 -1.86 -19.68
N ALA A 250 13.56 -2.29 -20.25
CA ALA A 250 12.69 -1.42 -21.03
C ALA A 250 12.07 -0.29 -20.18
N ILE A 251 11.55 -0.63 -19.00
CA ILE A 251 10.94 0.35 -18.07
C ILE A 251 12.01 1.33 -17.55
N MET A 252 13.16 0.86 -17.10
CA MET A 252 14.20 1.72 -16.55
C MET A 252 14.84 2.62 -17.60
N LYS A 253 15.00 2.14 -18.85
CA LYS A 253 15.37 3.00 -19.98
C LYS A 253 14.35 4.12 -20.16
N TYR A 254 13.06 3.79 -20.22
CA TYR A 254 12.01 4.80 -20.37
C TYR A 254 12.00 5.80 -19.23
N LEU A 255 12.09 5.36 -17.97
CA LEU A 255 12.04 6.23 -16.80
C LEU A 255 13.22 7.21 -16.69
N LEU A 256 14.39 6.87 -17.23
CA LEU A 256 15.60 7.68 -17.12
C LEU A 256 16.00 8.34 -18.46
N ASP A 257 15.26 8.12 -19.54
CA ASP A 257 15.50 8.73 -20.84
C ASP A 257 14.99 10.18 -20.88
N PHE A 258 15.86 11.14 -20.56
CA PHE A 258 15.55 12.57 -20.67
C PHE A 258 16.54 13.29 -21.60
N PRO A 259 16.10 14.29 -22.39
CA PRO A 259 16.97 15.04 -23.31
C PRO A 259 18.06 15.85 -22.60
N THR A 260 17.80 16.27 -21.36
CA THR A 260 18.66 17.14 -20.55
C THR A 260 19.48 16.30 -19.57
N GLY A 261 20.65 15.85 -20.00
CA GLY A 261 21.59 15.09 -19.18
C GLY A 261 22.65 14.36 -20.03
N SER A 262 23.76 13.95 -19.42
CA SER A 262 24.63 12.96 -20.07
C SER A 262 23.82 11.68 -20.30
N LYS A 263 23.83 11.15 -21.53
CA LYS A 263 23.17 9.88 -21.89
C LYS A 263 23.90 8.71 -21.23
N LYS A 264 23.81 8.59 -19.91
CA LYS A 264 24.37 7.47 -19.16
C LYS A 264 23.36 6.32 -19.11
N PRO A 265 23.78 5.06 -19.30
CA PRO A 265 22.89 3.92 -19.18
C PRO A 265 22.21 3.87 -17.81
N TRP A 266 20.94 3.47 -17.74
CA TRP A 266 20.19 3.40 -16.47
C TRP A 266 20.91 2.56 -15.40
N ARG A 267 21.60 1.49 -15.82
CA ARG A 267 22.38 0.61 -14.93
C ARG A 267 23.48 1.36 -14.19
N SER A 268 24.05 2.41 -14.78
CA SER A 268 25.13 3.21 -14.15
C SER A 268 24.69 3.93 -12.87
N TYR A 269 23.38 4.13 -12.66
CA TYR A 269 22.87 4.69 -11.42
C TYR A 269 23.00 3.72 -10.25
N PHE A 270 23.02 2.41 -10.50
CA PHE A 270 23.01 1.38 -9.48
C PHE A 270 24.39 0.74 -9.32
N ASP A 271 24.76 0.41 -8.09
CA ASP A 271 25.96 -0.36 -7.77
C ASP A 271 25.67 -1.87 -7.81
N LEU A 272 24.41 -2.26 -7.58
CA LEU A 272 23.93 -3.63 -7.71
C LEU A 272 22.52 -3.63 -8.34
N VAL A 273 22.29 -4.54 -9.29
CA VAL A 273 20.97 -4.78 -9.88
C VAL A 273 20.63 -6.27 -9.75
N VAL A 274 19.51 -6.56 -9.09
CA VAL A 274 18.98 -7.91 -8.91
C VAL A 274 17.54 -7.97 -9.41
N VAL A 275 17.31 -8.80 -10.42
CA VAL A 275 15.98 -9.09 -11.00
C VAL A 275 15.46 -10.44 -10.50
N ASP A 276 14.22 -10.79 -10.81
CA ASP A 276 13.61 -12.08 -10.45
C ASP A 276 13.74 -12.44 -8.95
N THR A 277 13.69 -11.46 -8.06
CA THR A 277 13.99 -11.66 -6.63
C THR A 277 13.01 -12.59 -5.91
N ARG A 278 11.78 -12.75 -6.44
CA ARG A 278 10.70 -13.57 -5.85
C ARG A 278 10.39 -13.20 -4.40
N LYS A 279 10.38 -11.91 -4.08
CA LYS A 279 9.90 -11.40 -2.78
C LYS A 279 8.49 -11.93 -2.51
N PRO A 280 8.20 -12.43 -1.30
CA PRO A 280 8.97 -12.27 -0.06
C PRO A 280 10.07 -13.32 0.19
N MET A 281 10.21 -14.36 -0.64
CA MET A 281 11.20 -15.43 -0.41
C MET A 281 12.63 -14.91 -0.40
N PHE A 282 12.89 -13.84 -1.16
CA PHE A 282 14.14 -13.08 -1.16
C PHE A 282 14.66 -12.71 0.24
N PHE A 283 13.77 -12.28 1.15
CA PHE A 283 14.12 -11.88 2.52
C PHE A 283 14.18 -13.05 3.51
N ALA A 284 13.98 -14.28 3.01
CA ALA A 284 14.04 -15.51 3.77
C ALA A 284 15.15 -16.40 3.18
N GLY A 285 14.83 -17.62 2.74
CA GLY A 285 15.82 -18.55 2.17
C GLY A 285 16.33 -18.17 0.77
N GLY A 286 15.68 -17.21 0.10
CA GLY A 286 16.04 -16.79 -1.25
C GLY A 286 15.94 -17.88 -2.30
N THR A 287 16.66 -17.67 -3.40
CA THR A 287 16.87 -18.64 -4.48
C THR A 287 18.34 -18.65 -4.89
N VAL A 288 18.71 -19.54 -5.80
CA VAL A 288 20.06 -19.57 -6.37
C VAL A 288 20.36 -18.23 -7.06
N LEU A 289 21.52 -17.64 -6.75
CA LEU A 289 22.00 -16.44 -7.45
C LEU A 289 22.50 -16.80 -8.85
N ARG A 290 22.00 -16.10 -9.87
CA ARG A 290 22.37 -16.28 -11.28
C ARG A 290 22.87 -14.96 -11.86
N GLN A 291 23.63 -15.04 -12.95
CA GLN A 291 24.04 -13.87 -13.74
C GLN A 291 23.17 -13.77 -15.00
N VAL A 292 22.70 -12.57 -15.32
CA VAL A 292 21.98 -12.29 -16.56
C VAL A 292 22.99 -11.97 -17.67
N ASP A 293 22.81 -12.59 -18.83
CA ASP A 293 23.44 -12.15 -20.06
C ASP A 293 22.66 -10.95 -20.61
N THR A 294 23.22 -9.75 -20.52
CA THR A 294 22.48 -8.51 -20.82
C THR A 294 22.28 -8.25 -22.31
N ASP A 295 22.94 -9.01 -23.19
CA ASP A 295 22.76 -8.88 -24.63
C ASP A 295 21.57 -9.71 -25.11
N THR A 296 21.35 -10.86 -24.47
CA THR A 296 20.24 -11.78 -24.80
C THR A 296 19.07 -11.73 -23.84
N GLY A 297 19.27 -11.17 -22.65
CA GLY A 297 18.33 -11.15 -21.54
C GLY A 297 18.12 -12.50 -20.84
N LYS A 298 18.91 -13.52 -21.19
CA LYS A 298 18.79 -14.88 -20.63
C LYS A 298 19.71 -15.08 -19.43
N LEU A 299 19.38 -16.05 -18.58
CA LEU A 299 20.26 -16.42 -17.47
C LEU A 299 21.43 -17.27 -17.95
N ARG A 300 22.64 -16.91 -17.54
CA ARG A 300 23.82 -17.75 -17.72
C ARG A 300 23.69 -19.03 -16.90
N ILE A 301 24.15 -20.16 -17.45
CA ILE A 301 24.07 -21.47 -16.81
C ILE A 301 25.01 -21.53 -15.60
N GLY A 302 24.52 -22.05 -14.48
CA GLY A 302 25.28 -22.19 -13.23
C GLY A 302 25.01 -21.09 -12.20
N THR A 303 25.35 -21.39 -10.95
CA THR A 303 25.30 -20.44 -9.82
C THR A 303 26.43 -19.43 -9.95
N TYR A 304 26.14 -18.14 -9.76
CA TYR A 304 27.18 -17.12 -9.71
C TYR A 304 27.94 -17.20 -8.38
N THR A 305 29.27 -17.33 -8.44
CA THR A 305 30.16 -17.43 -7.27
C THR A 305 31.28 -16.39 -7.28
N GLY A 306 31.18 -15.37 -8.13
CA GLY A 306 32.18 -14.30 -8.25
C GLY A 306 31.96 -13.16 -7.24
N GLU A 307 32.89 -12.21 -7.25
CA GLU A 307 32.77 -10.95 -6.53
C GLU A 307 31.87 -9.94 -7.26
N LEU A 308 31.43 -8.88 -6.58
CA LEU A 308 30.61 -7.84 -7.20
C LEU A 308 31.33 -7.17 -8.38
N GLN A 309 30.80 -7.36 -9.60
CA GLN A 309 31.30 -6.70 -10.80
C GLN A 309 30.38 -5.56 -11.25
N HIS A 310 30.95 -4.37 -11.46
CA HIS A 310 30.20 -3.21 -11.94
C HIS A 310 29.53 -3.48 -13.30
N GLY A 311 28.26 -3.10 -13.43
CA GLY A 311 27.47 -3.31 -14.65
C GLY A 311 26.89 -4.73 -14.82
N THR A 312 27.26 -5.68 -13.95
CA THR A 312 26.65 -7.00 -13.93
C THR A 312 25.23 -6.93 -13.39
N VAL A 313 24.33 -7.72 -13.99
CA VAL A 313 22.96 -7.90 -13.53
C VAL A 313 22.80 -9.31 -12.98
N TYR A 314 22.23 -9.39 -11.78
CA TYR A 314 21.98 -10.65 -11.08
C TYR A 314 20.50 -11.01 -11.14
N SER A 315 20.19 -12.30 -10.98
CA SER A 315 18.82 -12.81 -10.94
C SER A 315 18.67 -13.76 -9.75
N GLY A 316 17.55 -13.66 -9.03
CA GLY A 316 17.25 -14.47 -7.85
C GLY A 316 18.05 -14.03 -6.62
N GLY A 317 18.75 -14.98 -5.99
CA GLY A 317 19.53 -14.72 -4.78
C GLY A 317 18.68 -14.49 -3.52
N SER A 318 19.29 -13.84 -2.52
CA SER A 318 18.65 -13.48 -1.24
C SER A 318 19.10 -12.09 -0.78
N SER A 319 18.41 -11.55 0.23
CA SER A 319 18.81 -10.30 0.88
C SER A 319 20.19 -10.39 1.54
N ASP A 320 20.59 -11.58 2.01
CA ASP A 320 21.91 -11.78 2.64
C ASP A 320 23.02 -11.61 1.60
N ILE A 321 22.82 -12.18 0.40
CA ILE A 321 23.75 -12.01 -0.72
C ILE A 321 23.88 -10.53 -1.12
N VAL A 322 22.80 -9.74 -1.07
CA VAL A 322 22.88 -8.30 -1.30
C VAL A 322 23.73 -7.60 -0.25
N CYS A 323 23.54 -7.94 1.03
CA CYS A 323 24.35 -7.42 2.13
C CYS A 323 25.83 -7.76 1.94
N ASP A 324 26.13 -9.01 1.56
CA ASP A 324 27.50 -9.50 1.35
C ASP A 324 28.18 -8.80 0.16
N LEU A 325 27.51 -8.74 -0.99
CA LEU A 325 28.05 -8.10 -2.20
C LEU A 325 28.28 -6.60 -2.02
N LEU A 326 27.42 -5.93 -1.26
CA LEU A 326 27.52 -4.50 -1.00
C LEU A 326 28.28 -4.17 0.28
N ASP A 327 28.75 -5.16 1.06
CA ASP A 327 29.40 -4.97 2.36
C ASP A 327 28.64 -3.99 3.27
N VAL A 328 27.36 -4.30 3.53
CA VAL A 328 26.47 -3.49 4.37
C VAL A 328 25.64 -4.36 5.30
N ARG A 329 25.21 -3.80 6.43
CA ARG A 329 24.33 -4.50 7.37
C ARG A 329 22.92 -3.94 7.30
N GLY A 330 21.95 -4.69 7.84
CA GLY A 330 20.54 -4.34 7.69
C GLY A 330 20.17 -2.91 8.13
N LYS A 331 20.70 -2.42 9.26
CA LYS A 331 20.40 -1.05 9.73
C LYS A 331 21.02 0.06 8.86
N ASP A 332 22.00 -0.28 8.02
CA ASP A 332 22.64 0.63 7.08
C ASP A 332 21.82 0.77 5.77
N ILE A 333 20.82 -0.09 5.58
CA ILE A 333 19.97 -0.14 4.38
C ILE A 333 18.63 0.55 4.64
N LEU A 334 18.27 1.50 3.77
CA LEU A 334 16.90 1.96 3.59
C LEU A 334 16.30 1.31 2.33
N TYR A 335 15.38 0.37 2.52
CA TYR A 335 14.67 -0.28 1.41
C TYR A 335 13.33 0.40 1.15
N VAL A 336 13.12 0.76 -0.12
CA VAL A 336 11.98 1.51 -0.62
C VAL A 336 11.13 0.57 -1.49
N GLY A 337 9.86 0.41 -1.14
CA GLY A 337 8.92 -0.47 -1.86
C GLY A 337 7.46 -0.08 -1.60
N ASP A 338 6.53 -0.59 -2.40
CA ASP A 338 5.08 -0.37 -2.26
C ASP A 338 4.36 -1.56 -1.62
N HIS A 339 4.96 -2.76 -1.67
CA HIS A 339 4.34 -3.97 -1.15
C HIS A 339 4.54 -4.07 0.37
N ILE A 340 3.50 -3.70 1.13
CA ILE A 340 3.52 -3.69 2.61
C ILE A 340 4.00 -5.01 3.23
N PHE A 341 3.63 -6.15 2.64
CA PHE A 341 4.06 -7.47 3.10
C PHE A 341 5.41 -7.88 2.50
N GLY A 342 5.48 -7.91 1.17
CA GLY A 342 6.63 -8.42 0.41
C GLY A 342 7.92 -7.64 0.65
N ASP A 343 7.85 -6.31 0.62
CA ASP A 343 9.01 -5.42 0.71
C ASP A 343 9.26 -4.95 2.14
N ILE A 344 8.21 -4.49 2.82
CA ILE A 344 8.35 -3.74 4.07
C ILE A 344 8.35 -4.67 5.29
N LEU A 345 7.28 -5.43 5.52
CA LEU A 345 7.17 -6.29 6.70
C LEU A 345 8.28 -7.34 6.74
N LYS A 346 8.56 -7.99 5.61
CA LYS A 346 9.55 -9.08 5.56
C LYS A 346 10.98 -8.58 5.71
N SER A 347 11.38 -7.52 5.01
CA SER A 347 12.72 -6.92 5.21
C SER A 347 12.90 -6.43 6.65
N LYS A 348 11.87 -5.81 7.23
CA LYS A 348 11.89 -5.33 8.62
C LYS A 348 12.06 -6.48 9.62
N LYS A 349 11.23 -7.52 9.53
CA LYS A 349 11.20 -8.62 10.51
C LYS A 349 12.36 -9.60 10.35
N ARG A 350 12.77 -9.90 9.12
CA ARG A 350 13.80 -10.92 8.86
C ARG A 350 15.20 -10.33 8.91
N GLN A 351 15.38 -9.11 8.41
CA GLN A 351 16.71 -8.53 8.18
C GLN A 351 16.97 -7.25 8.99
N GLY A 352 15.95 -6.71 9.67
CA GLY A 352 16.09 -5.49 10.45
C GLY A 352 16.36 -4.23 9.60
N TRP A 353 16.00 -4.27 8.32
CA TRP A 353 16.20 -3.16 7.39
C TRP A 353 15.41 -1.93 7.81
N LYS A 354 15.92 -0.73 7.50
CA LYS A 354 15.10 0.49 7.53
C LYS A 354 14.19 0.49 6.32
N THR A 355 12.99 1.04 6.49
CA THR A 355 11.91 0.85 5.51
C THR A 355 11.23 2.15 5.14
N PHE A 356 11.07 2.36 3.83
CA PHE A 356 10.27 3.41 3.23
C PHE A 356 9.13 2.76 2.45
N LEU A 357 7.89 2.97 2.88
CA LEU A 357 6.71 2.53 2.12
C LEU A 357 6.22 3.63 1.15
N VAL A 358 6.13 3.30 -0.13
CA VAL A 358 5.46 4.13 -1.14
C VAL A 358 3.98 3.78 -1.17
N VAL A 359 3.11 4.78 -1.02
CA VAL A 359 1.65 4.64 -1.03
C VAL A 359 1.06 5.63 -2.04
N PRO A 360 0.99 5.27 -3.33
CA PRO A 360 0.53 6.19 -4.38
C PRO A 360 -0.88 6.77 -4.12
N GLU A 361 -1.78 5.98 -3.54
CA GLU A 361 -3.16 6.40 -3.24
C GLU A 361 -3.23 7.53 -2.21
N LEU A 362 -2.15 7.74 -1.45
CA LEU A 362 -2.08 8.78 -0.43
C LEU A 362 -2.27 10.19 -1.02
N VAL A 363 -2.02 10.39 -2.32
CA VAL A 363 -2.33 11.65 -3.01
C VAL A 363 -3.83 11.98 -2.93
N LYS A 364 -4.67 10.99 -3.27
CA LYS A 364 -6.13 11.11 -3.20
C LYS A 364 -6.61 11.14 -1.75
N GLU A 365 -6.09 10.24 -0.91
CA GLU A 365 -6.46 10.19 0.52
C GLU A 365 -6.21 11.53 1.22
N LEU A 366 -5.04 12.15 1.03
CA LEU A 366 -4.73 13.46 1.63
C LEU A 366 -5.64 14.57 1.09
N HIS A 367 -6.00 14.51 -0.20
CA HIS A 367 -6.92 15.48 -0.79
C HIS A 367 -8.32 15.37 -0.18
N VAL A 368 -8.84 14.15 -0.04
CA VAL A 368 -10.14 13.91 0.60
C VAL A 368 -10.09 14.26 2.08
N TRP A 369 -9.03 13.86 2.79
CA TRP A 369 -8.84 14.16 4.21
C TRP A 369 -8.80 15.67 4.50
N ALA A 370 -8.14 16.44 3.64
CA ALA A 370 -8.06 17.91 3.77
C ALA A 370 -9.33 18.64 3.30
N ASN A 371 -10.32 17.93 2.75
CA ASN A 371 -11.60 18.53 2.37
C ASN A 371 -12.43 18.82 3.63
N LYS A 372 -12.93 20.06 3.75
CA LYS A 372 -13.78 20.50 4.86
C LYS A 372 -14.92 19.54 5.18
N ALA A 373 -15.56 18.93 4.19
CA ALA A 373 -16.66 17.99 4.44
C ALA A 373 -16.18 16.73 5.18
N SER A 374 -15.06 16.15 4.78
CA SER A 374 -14.47 14.98 5.44
C SER A 374 -13.90 15.33 6.81
N GLU A 375 -13.28 16.50 6.94
CA GLU A 375 -12.79 17.03 8.21
C GLU A 375 -13.94 17.22 9.22
N CYS A 376 -15.03 17.89 8.83
CA CYS A 376 -16.20 18.06 9.68
C CYS A 376 -16.82 16.72 10.11
N MET A 377 -16.93 15.75 9.21
CA MET A 377 -17.44 14.42 9.56
C MET A 377 -16.51 13.68 10.53
N PHE A 378 -15.19 13.80 10.37
CA PHE A 378 -14.25 13.17 11.29
C PHE A 378 -14.23 13.83 12.67
N GLU A 379 -14.33 15.15 12.75
CA GLU A 379 -14.48 15.86 14.03
C GLU A 379 -15.82 15.54 14.70
N GLU A 380 -16.90 15.39 13.92
CA GLU A 380 -18.17 14.92 14.45
C GLU A 380 -18.05 13.51 15.05
N LEU A 381 -17.38 12.57 14.36
CA LEU A 381 -17.12 11.23 14.91
C LEU A 381 -16.35 11.30 16.23
N LYS A 382 -15.32 12.15 16.33
CA LYS A 382 -14.58 12.33 17.60
C LYS A 382 -15.49 12.85 18.71
N HIS A 383 -16.32 13.85 18.45
CA HIS A 383 -17.22 14.39 19.45
C HIS A 383 -18.26 13.36 19.89
N LEU A 384 -18.79 12.56 18.97
CA LEU A 384 -19.71 11.46 19.29
C LEU A 384 -19.04 10.39 20.15
N ASP A 385 -17.79 10.01 19.84
CA ASP A 385 -17.01 9.04 20.63
C ASP A 385 -16.70 9.59 22.04
N ILE A 386 -16.35 10.87 22.17
CA ILE A 386 -16.13 11.52 23.47
C ILE A 386 -17.44 11.58 24.27
N PHE A 387 -18.53 12.03 23.66
CA PHE A 387 -19.83 12.12 24.31
C PHE A 387 -20.33 10.76 24.79
N LEU A 388 -20.09 9.71 24.01
CA LEU A 388 -20.39 8.34 24.42
C LEU A 388 -19.58 7.95 25.67
N ALA A 389 -18.29 8.28 25.74
CA ALA A 389 -17.47 8.02 26.92
C ALA A 389 -17.95 8.82 28.15
N GLU A 390 -18.46 10.04 27.95
CA GLU A 390 -18.98 10.90 29.02
C GLU A 390 -20.24 10.33 29.69
N LEU A 391 -21.14 9.73 28.91
CA LEU A 391 -22.33 9.07 29.45
C LEU A 391 -21.99 7.94 30.44
N TYR A 392 -20.84 7.30 30.27
CA TYR A 392 -20.37 6.23 31.17
C TYR A 392 -19.40 6.71 32.26
N ARG A 393 -18.96 7.98 32.24
CA ARG A 393 -17.86 8.47 33.10
C ARG A 393 -18.10 8.30 34.61
N HIS A 394 -19.35 8.46 35.04
CA HIS A 394 -19.73 8.40 36.47
C HIS A 394 -20.39 7.08 36.86
N LEU A 395 -20.48 6.13 35.92
CA LEU A 395 -21.01 4.80 36.19
C LEU A 395 -19.89 3.90 36.70
N ASP A 396 -20.19 3.16 37.75
CA ASP A 396 -19.31 2.18 38.35
C ASP A 396 -19.90 0.76 38.24
N SER A 397 -19.19 -0.24 38.78
CA SER A 397 -19.66 -1.62 38.76
C SER A 397 -20.95 -1.86 39.56
N GLY A 398 -21.36 -0.92 40.42
CA GLY A 398 -22.60 -0.99 41.19
C GLY A 398 -23.80 -0.34 40.49
N SER A 399 -23.55 0.41 39.43
CA SER A 399 -24.56 1.17 38.69
C SER A 399 -25.52 0.23 37.96
N GLN A 400 -26.81 0.36 38.24
CA GLN A 400 -27.89 -0.41 37.58
C GLN A 400 -28.45 0.32 36.35
N GLU A 401 -28.16 1.61 36.21
CA GLU A 401 -28.59 2.42 35.08
C GLU A 401 -27.69 2.17 33.88
N CYS A 402 -28.30 1.81 32.74
CA CYS A 402 -27.62 1.68 31.46
C CYS A 402 -28.12 2.80 30.53
N PRO A 403 -27.27 3.76 30.14
CA PRO A 403 -27.65 4.82 29.20
C PRO A 403 -28.12 4.24 27.87
N ASP A 404 -29.20 4.78 27.30
CA ASP A 404 -29.58 4.46 25.92
C ASP A 404 -28.66 5.18 24.93
N ILE A 405 -27.86 4.40 24.22
CA ILE A 405 -26.86 4.87 23.25
C ILE A 405 -27.30 4.67 21.80
N SER A 406 -28.53 4.19 21.56
CA SER A 406 -29.02 3.78 20.24
C SER A 406 -28.96 4.92 19.21
N ALA A 407 -29.36 6.13 19.61
CA ALA A 407 -29.32 7.31 18.75
C ALA A 407 -27.88 7.70 18.37
N ILE A 408 -26.97 7.68 19.35
CA ILE A 408 -25.55 8.02 19.15
C ILE A 408 -24.90 6.98 18.23
N GLN A 409 -25.12 5.69 18.49
CA GLN A 409 -24.61 4.61 17.64
C GLN A 409 -25.11 4.72 16.20
N ASN A 410 -26.39 5.05 15.99
CA ASN A 410 -26.94 5.25 14.66
C ASN A 410 -26.31 6.47 13.97
N ARG A 411 -26.07 7.56 14.71
CA ARG A 411 -25.38 8.74 14.18
C ARG A 411 -23.93 8.41 13.78
N ILE A 412 -23.18 7.70 14.63
CA ILE A 412 -21.82 7.23 14.32
C ILE A 412 -21.81 6.40 13.03
N LYS A 413 -22.75 5.46 12.86
CA LYS A 413 -22.87 4.65 11.64
C LYS A 413 -23.14 5.51 10.40
N MET A 414 -24.04 6.48 10.49
CA MET A 414 -24.37 7.37 9.37
C MET A 414 -23.19 8.25 8.96
N VAL A 415 -22.51 8.87 9.94
CA VAL A 415 -21.36 9.74 9.67
C VAL A 415 -20.19 8.91 9.13
N THR A 416 -19.96 7.71 9.68
CA THR A 416 -18.96 6.76 9.16
C THR A 416 -19.23 6.41 7.71
N TYR A 417 -20.47 6.04 7.37
CA TYR A 417 -20.85 5.71 6.00
C TYR A 417 -20.67 6.90 5.04
N GLY A 418 -21.12 8.09 5.44
CA GLY A 418 -20.95 9.32 4.66
C GLY A 418 -19.49 9.67 4.41
N MET A 419 -18.64 9.54 5.44
CA MET A 419 -17.21 9.80 5.33
C MET A 419 -16.49 8.80 4.43
N ASP A 420 -16.79 7.50 4.57
CA ASP A 420 -16.15 6.45 3.77
C ASP A 420 -16.47 6.62 2.28
N LEU A 421 -17.71 6.98 1.92
CA LEU A 421 -18.11 7.21 0.53
C LEU A 421 -17.32 8.32 -0.18
N CYS A 422 -16.73 9.27 0.55
CA CYS A 422 -15.88 10.31 -0.05
C CYS A 422 -14.60 9.73 -0.68
N TYR A 423 -14.14 8.56 -0.23
CA TYR A 423 -12.94 7.91 -0.74
C TYR A 423 -13.26 6.97 -1.91
N GLY A 424 -14.44 6.34 -1.88
CA GLY A 424 -14.89 5.35 -2.85
C GLY A 424 -15.86 4.39 -2.19
N LYS A 425 -16.37 3.42 -2.96
CA LYS A 425 -17.35 2.43 -2.49
C LYS A 425 -16.79 1.60 -1.32
N MET A 426 -15.52 1.18 -1.37
CA MET A 426 -14.89 0.44 -0.27
C MET A 426 -14.19 1.34 0.77
N GLY A 427 -14.41 2.66 0.72
CA GLY A 427 -13.88 3.63 1.67
C GLY A 427 -12.37 3.83 1.62
N SER A 428 -11.83 4.54 2.63
CA SER A 428 -10.40 4.85 2.75
C SER A 428 -9.54 3.58 2.89
N LEU A 429 -8.36 3.57 2.31
CA LEU A 429 -7.32 2.56 2.52
C LEU A 429 -6.94 2.44 4.00
N LEU A 430 -7.00 3.55 4.73
CA LEU A 430 -6.41 3.67 6.07
C LEU A 430 -7.44 3.46 7.20
N ARG A 431 -8.73 3.66 6.94
CA ARG A 431 -9.77 3.58 7.98
C ARG A 431 -11.17 3.28 7.45
N CYS A 432 -12.05 2.93 8.39
CA CYS A 432 -13.51 2.99 8.28
C CYS A 432 -13.99 3.79 9.50
N GLY A 433 -14.49 5.01 9.29
CA GLY A 433 -14.83 5.90 10.41
C GLY A 433 -13.62 6.17 11.33
N SER A 434 -13.80 5.95 12.63
CA SER A 434 -12.74 6.07 13.63
C SER A 434 -11.79 4.85 13.70
N THR A 435 -12.12 3.74 13.03
CA THR A 435 -11.37 2.47 13.13
C THR A 435 -10.33 2.33 12.02
N LYS A 436 -9.08 2.03 12.40
CA LYS A 436 -7.98 1.81 11.44
C LYS A 436 -8.09 0.44 10.75
N THR A 437 -7.74 0.39 9.47
CA THR A 437 -7.68 -0.89 8.73
C THR A 437 -6.47 -1.74 9.14
N LEU A 438 -6.47 -3.00 8.72
CA LEU A 438 -5.28 -3.86 8.77
C LEU A 438 -4.09 -3.20 8.07
N PHE A 439 -4.30 -2.63 6.88
CA PHE A 439 -3.26 -1.95 6.10
C PHE A 439 -2.63 -0.79 6.88
N ALA A 440 -3.44 0.11 7.45
CA ALA A 440 -2.94 1.21 8.27
C ALA A 440 -2.13 0.73 9.48
N SER A 441 -2.58 -0.34 10.12
CA SER A 441 -1.89 -0.91 11.28
C SER A 441 -0.56 -1.54 10.91
N GLN A 442 -0.48 -2.20 9.75
CA GLN A 442 0.78 -2.72 9.21
C GLN A 442 1.72 -1.59 8.80
N LEU A 443 1.22 -0.54 8.15
CA LEU A 443 1.98 0.65 7.78
C LEU A 443 2.63 1.27 9.02
N LEU A 444 1.84 1.56 10.07
CA LEU A 444 2.35 2.12 11.33
C LEU A 444 3.39 1.21 11.99
N ARG A 445 3.16 -0.11 11.97
CA ARG A 445 4.02 -1.07 12.66
C ARG A 445 5.33 -1.38 11.92
N TYR A 446 5.33 -1.40 10.58
CA TYR A 446 6.46 -1.94 9.81
C TYR A 446 7.20 -0.91 8.97
N ALA A 447 6.53 0.09 8.39
CA ALA A 447 7.19 1.17 7.64
C ALA A 447 7.77 2.23 8.59
N ASP A 448 9.09 2.45 8.59
CA ASP A 448 9.72 3.49 9.43
C ASP A 448 9.28 4.89 8.96
N ILE A 449 9.31 5.09 7.65
CA ILE A 449 8.80 6.27 6.96
C ILE A 449 7.91 5.84 5.80
N TYR A 450 7.01 6.72 5.36
CA TYR A 450 6.16 6.48 4.20
C TYR A 450 5.82 7.79 3.48
N SER A 451 5.45 7.69 2.21
CA SER A 451 5.06 8.86 1.43
C SER A 451 4.25 8.48 0.18
N THR A 452 3.71 9.48 -0.51
CA THR A 452 3.03 9.33 -1.80
C THR A 452 3.98 8.85 -2.90
N SER A 453 5.27 9.23 -2.81
CA SER A 453 6.33 8.89 -3.75
C SER A 453 7.68 8.87 -3.03
N CYS A 454 8.58 7.98 -3.48
CA CYS A 454 9.97 7.99 -3.03
C CYS A 454 10.71 9.27 -3.41
N LEU A 455 10.25 9.98 -4.46
CA LEU A 455 10.83 11.24 -4.94
C LEU A 455 10.76 12.37 -3.91
N ASN A 456 9.87 12.26 -2.91
CA ASN A 456 9.76 13.24 -1.84
C ASN A 456 11.01 13.31 -0.95
N LEU A 457 11.92 12.31 -1.02
CA LEU A 457 13.24 12.39 -0.40
C LEU A 457 14.08 13.57 -0.90
N LEU A 458 13.87 14.04 -2.15
CA LEU A 458 14.57 15.20 -2.70
C LEU A 458 14.33 16.49 -1.91
N ASN A 459 13.25 16.54 -1.12
CA ASN A 459 12.91 17.72 -0.33
C ASN A 459 13.68 17.79 1.01
N TYR A 460 14.54 16.81 1.29
CA TYR A 460 15.26 16.68 2.56
C TYR A 460 16.78 16.53 2.30
N PRO A 461 17.65 17.15 3.11
CA PRO A 461 19.08 16.88 3.03
C PRO A 461 19.40 15.47 3.52
N PHE A 462 20.48 14.85 3.02
CA PHE A 462 20.88 13.51 3.50
C PHE A 462 21.40 13.48 4.95
N SER A 463 21.58 14.65 5.59
CA SER A 463 21.81 14.76 7.04
C SER A 463 20.52 14.86 7.87
N TYR A 464 19.34 14.77 7.23
CA TYR A 464 18.07 14.97 7.93
C TYR A 464 17.78 13.87 8.96
N LEU A 465 17.28 14.30 10.12
CA LEU A 465 16.74 13.43 11.16
C LEU A 465 15.21 13.45 11.10
N PHE A 466 14.62 12.39 10.56
CA PHE A 466 13.19 12.15 10.72
C PHE A 466 12.89 11.82 12.18
N ARG A 467 11.96 12.55 12.79
CA ARG A 467 11.56 12.36 14.20
C ARG A 467 10.12 11.91 14.30
N ALA A 468 9.91 10.76 14.94
CA ALA A 468 8.59 10.34 15.39
C ALA A 468 8.34 10.87 16.82
N PRO A 469 7.08 11.14 17.19
CA PRO A 469 6.70 11.37 18.59
C PRO A 469 7.06 10.16 19.46
N LEU A 470 7.32 10.41 20.75
CA LEU A 470 7.46 9.35 21.74
C LEU A 470 6.10 8.65 21.93
N VAL A 471 6.12 7.33 22.02
CA VAL A 471 4.92 6.53 22.25
C VAL A 471 4.85 6.22 23.75
N LEU A 472 3.79 6.71 24.40
CA LEU A 472 3.49 6.39 25.78
C LEU A 472 2.44 5.28 25.85
N LEU A 473 2.60 4.37 26.80
CA LEU A 473 1.55 3.45 27.21
C LEU A 473 0.43 4.22 27.92
N PRO A 474 -0.80 3.69 27.95
CA PRO A 474 -1.93 4.41 28.54
C PRO A 474 -1.72 4.87 29.99
N HIS A 475 -1.04 4.06 30.81
CA HIS A 475 -0.76 4.42 32.21
C HIS A 475 0.29 5.53 32.33
N GLU A 476 1.27 5.60 31.42
CA GLU A 476 2.28 6.66 31.40
C GLU A 476 1.62 8.00 31.02
N ALA A 477 0.72 7.99 30.03
CA ALA A 477 -0.03 9.17 29.60
C ALA A 477 -0.99 9.68 30.69
N ALA A 478 -1.62 8.79 31.46
CA ALA A 478 -2.52 9.15 32.55
C ALA A 478 -1.78 9.88 33.69
N VAL A 479 -0.55 9.45 34.01
CA VAL A 479 0.28 10.15 35.00
C VAL A 479 0.73 11.51 34.46
N GLU A 480 1.13 11.60 33.19
CA GLU A 480 1.54 12.87 32.59
C GLU A 480 0.38 13.90 32.53
N SER A 481 -0.84 13.47 32.22
CA SER A 481 -2.02 14.36 32.22
C SER A 481 -2.34 14.89 33.62
N GLN A 482 -2.32 14.02 34.63
CA GLN A 482 -2.51 14.43 36.03
C GLN A 482 -1.43 15.41 36.49
N THR A 483 -0.17 15.18 36.10
CA THR A 483 0.95 16.07 36.45
C THR A 483 0.79 17.44 35.78
N LYS A 484 0.31 17.49 34.53
CA LYS A 484 0.03 18.75 33.82
C LYS A 484 -1.15 19.50 34.42
N GLU A 485 -2.22 18.81 34.83
CA GLU A 485 -3.37 19.41 35.53
C GLU A 485 -2.94 19.99 36.88
N GLN A 486 -2.18 19.23 37.68
CA GLN A 486 -1.64 19.70 38.96
C GLN A 486 -0.70 20.90 38.80
N MET A 487 0.15 20.92 37.76
CA MET A 487 1.03 22.06 37.47
C MET A 487 0.25 23.30 36.98
N ALA A 488 -0.85 23.12 36.25
CA ALA A 488 -1.73 24.19 35.82
C ALA A 488 -2.50 24.80 37.01
N GLU A 489 -3.01 23.96 37.92
CA GLU A 489 -3.64 24.38 39.17
C GLU A 489 -2.66 25.11 40.10
N LEU A 490 -1.42 24.62 40.22
CA LEU A 490 -0.34 25.30 40.95
C LEU A 490 0.01 26.65 40.33
N SER A 491 0.01 26.76 38.99
CA SER A 491 0.28 28.01 38.28
C SER A 491 -0.85 29.03 38.46
N GLU A 492 -2.11 28.60 38.43
CA GLU A 492 -3.27 29.46 38.75
C GLU A 492 -3.27 29.89 40.22
N HIS A 493 -2.90 29.01 41.14
CA HIS A 493 -2.79 29.34 42.56
C HIS A 493 -1.65 30.33 42.83
N MET A 494 -0.50 30.16 42.16
CA MET A 494 0.62 31.11 42.16
C MET A 494 0.19 32.49 41.61
N LEU A 495 -0.50 32.54 40.48
CA LEU A 495 -1.03 33.79 39.89
C LEU A 495 -2.04 34.49 40.82
N LYS A 496 -2.82 33.75 41.60
CA LYS A 496 -3.75 34.31 42.61
C LYS A 496 -3.06 34.74 43.91
N THR A 497 -1.89 34.21 44.23
CA THR A 497 -1.14 34.55 45.47
C THR A 497 -0.09 35.66 45.27
N THR A 498 0.42 35.87 44.05
CA THR A 498 1.18 37.07 43.70
C THR A 498 0.25 38.22 43.29
N ASN A 499 -0.15 39.03 44.28
CA ASN A 499 -0.53 40.43 44.06
C ASN A 499 0.69 41.22 43.57
N ILE A 500 1.06 41.08 42.29
CA ILE A 500 1.90 42.07 41.62
C ILE A 500 0.94 43.10 41.03
N LYS A 501 0.75 44.20 41.76
CA LYS A 501 0.18 45.43 41.19
C LYS A 501 1.11 45.88 40.07
N VAL A 502 0.56 46.00 38.85
CA VAL A 502 1.14 46.83 37.79
C VAL A 502 1.12 48.28 38.23
#